data_AF-A0A6G9SDY2-F1
#
_entry.id   AF-A0A6G9SDY2-F1
#
_cell.length_a   1.000
_cell.length_b   1.000
_cell.length_c   1.000
_cell.angle_alpha   90.00
_cell.angle_beta   90.00
_cell.angle_gamma   90.00
#
_symmetry.space_group_name_H-M   'P 1'
#
loop_
_entity.id
_entity.type
_entity.pdbx_description
1 polymer ?
#
loop_
_entity_poly.entity_id
_entity_poly.type
_entity_poly.pdbx_seq_one_letter_code
_entity_poly.pdbx_strand_id
1 'polypeptide(L)'
;MSTSANKYLGQAILGFLGITLIASPLFLKLPSQFQSFNAAAQIEQSEDVERSRIEQRQLTALKLAQTQVMPNTQKLKIRQYIDNPKRDPRPETTGWLESEVIYVYDSAGACIGRISARQWQWKYYYKNACNDAPG
;
A
#
# COMPACT_ATOMS: atom_id res chain seq x y z
N MET A 1 71.54 -31.54 -23.20
CA MET A 1 70.39 -30.61 -23.22
C MET A 1 69.76 -30.64 -21.82
N SER A 2 69.52 -29.48 -21.20
CA SER A 2 68.94 -29.27 -19.84
C SER A 2 69.92 -29.06 -18.67
N THR A 3 70.36 -27.81 -18.45
CA THR A 3 70.95 -27.34 -17.17
C THR A 3 70.74 -25.83 -16.95
N SER A 4 69.64 -25.23 -17.41
CA SER A 4 69.33 -23.79 -17.17
C SER A 4 68.05 -23.50 -16.40
N ALA A 5 67.12 -24.46 -16.29
CA ALA A 5 65.79 -24.23 -15.69
C ALA A 5 65.82 -23.96 -14.16
N ASN A 6 66.84 -24.45 -13.44
CA ASN A 6 66.91 -24.32 -11.98
C ASN A 6 67.42 -22.97 -11.46
N LYS A 7 68.08 -22.15 -12.30
CA LYS A 7 68.76 -20.93 -11.84
C LYS A 7 67.79 -19.78 -11.48
N TYR A 8 66.57 -19.81 -12.01
CA TYR A 8 65.55 -18.77 -11.84
C TYR A 8 64.33 -19.23 -11.04
N LEU A 9 64.28 -20.50 -10.63
CA LEU A 9 63.14 -21.09 -9.92
C LEU A 9 62.88 -20.38 -8.58
N GLY A 10 63.95 -20.10 -7.82
CA GLY A 10 63.83 -19.40 -6.53
C GLY A 10 63.35 -17.95 -6.66
N GLN A 11 63.79 -17.23 -7.70
CA GLN A 11 63.35 -15.87 -7.99
C GLN A 11 61.89 -15.84 -8.48
N ALA A 12 61.48 -16.85 -9.27
CA ALA A 12 60.11 -17.00 -9.71
C ALA A 12 59.14 -17.28 -8.54
N ILE A 13 59.55 -18.11 -7.57
CA ILE A 13 58.75 -18.41 -6.37
C ILE A 13 58.59 -17.16 -5.49
N LEU A 14 59.66 -16.39 -5.27
CA LEU A 14 59.60 -15.13 -4.53
C LEU A 14 58.73 -14.09 -5.22
N GLY A 15 58.80 -14.01 -6.56
CA GLY A 15 57.91 -13.15 -7.35
C GLY A 15 56.44 -13.53 -7.21
N PHE A 16 56.10 -14.82 -7.28
CA PHE A 16 54.74 -15.31 -7.10
C PHE A 16 54.19 -15.07 -5.68
N LEU A 17 55.03 -15.23 -4.65
CA LEU A 17 54.69 -14.90 -3.26
C LEU A 17 54.42 -13.40 -3.08
N GLY A 18 55.22 -12.54 -3.71
CA GLY A 18 54.99 -11.10 -3.70
C GLY A 18 53.67 -10.70 -4.37
N ILE A 19 53.37 -11.29 -5.53
CA ILE A 19 52.12 -11.01 -6.26
C ILE A 19 50.90 -11.50 -5.47
N THR A 20 50.97 -12.67 -4.84
CA THR A 20 49.86 -13.19 -4.03
C THR A 20 49.62 -12.37 -2.76
N LEU A 21 50.65 -11.86 -2.10
CA LEU A 21 50.53 -10.94 -0.96
C LEU A 21 49.91 -9.58 -1.34
N ILE A 22 50.29 -9.03 -2.49
CA ILE A 22 49.73 -7.76 -2.99
C ILE A 22 48.27 -7.92 -3.46
N ALA A 23 47.93 -9.06 -4.06
CA ALA A 23 46.57 -9.35 -4.53
C ALA A 23 45.61 -9.82 -3.43
N SER A 24 46.12 -10.41 -2.33
CA SER A 24 45.32 -10.91 -1.20
C SER A 24 44.26 -9.92 -0.66
N PRO A 25 44.57 -8.64 -0.40
CA PRO A 25 43.58 -7.69 0.12
C PRO A 25 42.47 -7.33 -0.89
N LEU A 26 42.72 -7.48 -2.19
CA LEU A 26 41.68 -7.29 -3.22
C LEU A 26 40.68 -8.44 -3.19
N PHE A 27 41.15 -9.69 -3.03
CA PHE A 27 40.28 -10.86 -2.95
C PHE A 27 39.46 -10.94 -1.66
N LEU A 28 40.01 -10.47 -0.53
CA LEU A 28 39.28 -10.44 0.74
C LEU A 28 38.19 -9.37 0.80
N LYS A 29 38.33 -8.25 0.07
CA LYS A 29 37.37 -7.13 0.10
C LYS A 29 36.22 -7.26 -0.92
N LEU A 30 36.41 -8.00 -2.02
CA LEU A 30 35.38 -8.24 -3.03
C LEU A 30 34.04 -8.75 -2.46
N PRO A 31 33.97 -9.81 -1.63
CA PRO A 31 32.68 -10.35 -1.20
C PRO A 31 31.85 -9.37 -0.36
N SER A 32 32.51 -8.51 0.44
CA SER A 32 31.83 -7.51 1.26
C SER A 32 31.12 -6.43 0.44
N GLN A 33 31.73 -6.01 -0.68
CA GLN A 33 31.14 -4.98 -1.53
C GLN A 33 30.00 -5.51 -2.40
N PHE A 34 30.06 -6.79 -2.82
CA PHE A 34 28.94 -7.44 -3.51
C PHE A 34 27.72 -7.62 -2.59
N GLN A 35 27.92 -7.89 -1.30
CA GLN A 35 26.82 -8.00 -0.35
C GLN A 35 26.10 -6.66 -0.14
N SER A 36 26.84 -5.57 0.05
CA SER A 36 26.23 -4.24 0.21
C SER A 36 25.53 -3.74 -1.06
N PHE A 37 26.06 -4.06 -2.25
CA PHE A 37 25.47 -3.63 -3.52
C PHE A 37 24.18 -4.41 -3.83
N ASN A 38 24.15 -5.72 -3.59
CA ASN A 38 22.94 -6.53 -3.75
C ASN A 38 21.86 -6.16 -2.72
N ALA A 39 22.24 -5.84 -1.48
CA ALA A 39 21.30 -5.37 -0.47
C ALA A 39 20.70 -4.00 -0.85
N ALA A 40 21.51 -3.05 -1.32
CA ALA A 40 21.03 -1.76 -1.78
C ALA A 40 20.11 -1.89 -3.01
N ALA A 41 20.49 -2.71 -4.00
CA ALA A 41 19.68 -2.97 -5.18
C ALA A 41 18.36 -3.68 -4.88
N GLN A 42 18.32 -4.60 -3.90
CA GLN A 42 17.08 -5.22 -3.44
C GLN A 42 16.16 -4.23 -2.73
N ILE A 43 16.70 -3.32 -1.92
CA ILE A 43 15.91 -2.29 -1.23
C ILE A 43 15.29 -1.34 -2.25
N GLU A 44 16.06 -0.85 -3.21
CA GLU A 44 15.57 0.04 -4.28
C GLU A 44 14.48 -0.62 -5.12
N GLN A 45 14.67 -1.89 -5.52
CA GLN A 45 13.63 -2.65 -6.23
C GLN A 45 12.37 -2.89 -5.38
N SER A 46 12.51 -3.08 -4.07
CA SER A 46 11.36 -3.26 -3.19
C SER A 46 10.56 -1.97 -3.03
N GLU A 47 11.21 -0.81 -2.97
CA GLU A 47 10.56 0.49 -2.81
C GLU A 47 9.76 0.88 -4.07
N ASP A 48 10.29 0.61 -5.26
CA ASP A 48 9.60 0.87 -6.53
C ASP A 48 8.37 -0.04 -6.73
N VAL A 49 8.44 -1.29 -6.26
CA VAL A 49 7.30 -2.23 -6.28
C VAL A 49 6.22 -1.79 -5.28
N GLU A 50 6.60 -1.24 -4.13
CA GLU A 50 5.63 -0.69 -3.17
C GLU A 50 4.97 0.59 -3.68
N ARG A 51 5.74 1.51 -4.28
CA ARG A 51 5.19 2.72 -4.90
C ARG A 51 4.19 2.39 -6.02
N SER A 52 4.55 1.48 -6.92
CA SER A 52 3.67 1.06 -8.01
C SER A 52 2.40 0.35 -7.50
N ARG A 53 2.47 -0.42 -6.41
CA ARG A 53 1.28 -0.99 -5.75
C ARG A 53 0.36 0.08 -5.15
N ILE A 54 0.91 1.15 -4.56
CA ILE A 54 0.13 2.25 -3.99
C ILE A 54 -0.59 3.01 -5.11
N GLU A 55 0.12 3.33 -6.20
CA GLU A 55 -0.48 3.98 -7.37
C GLU A 55 -1.58 3.13 -8.01
N GLN A 56 -1.35 1.83 -8.16
CA GLN A 56 -2.37 0.90 -8.64
C GLN A 56 -3.59 0.85 -7.71
N ARG A 57 -3.42 0.83 -6.39
CA ARG A 57 -4.54 0.86 -5.43
C ARG A 57 -5.35 2.15 -5.56
N GLN A 58 -4.71 3.30 -5.76
CA GLN A 58 -5.40 4.58 -5.96
C GLN A 58 -6.16 4.60 -7.29
N LEU A 59 -5.54 4.16 -8.39
CA LEU A 59 -6.18 4.08 -9.70
C LEU A 59 -7.35 3.10 -9.71
N THR A 60 -7.23 1.97 -9.01
CA THR A 60 -8.33 1.02 -8.82
C THR A 60 -9.44 1.62 -7.97
N ALA A 61 -9.14 2.33 -6.88
CA ALA A 61 -10.15 3.02 -6.06
C ALA A 61 -10.91 4.08 -6.88
N LEU A 62 -10.21 4.87 -7.70
CA LEU A 62 -10.82 5.85 -8.60
C LEU A 62 -11.67 5.20 -9.70
N LYS A 63 -11.19 4.11 -10.30
CA LYS A 63 -11.98 3.33 -11.27
C LYS A 63 -13.22 2.72 -10.63
N LEU A 64 -13.13 2.18 -9.41
CA LEU A 64 -14.27 1.65 -8.66
C LEU A 64 -15.28 2.75 -8.30
N ALA A 65 -14.82 3.97 -8.01
CA ALA A 65 -15.70 5.12 -7.82
C ALA A 65 -16.39 5.55 -9.12
N GLN A 66 -15.69 5.51 -10.26
CA GLN A 66 -16.23 5.87 -11.58
C GLN A 66 -17.16 4.82 -12.19
N THR A 67 -16.92 3.52 -11.95
CA THR A 67 -17.70 2.46 -12.60
C THR A 67 -19.07 2.21 -11.97
N GLN A 68 -19.46 2.96 -10.91
CA GLN A 68 -20.73 2.78 -10.21
C GLN A 68 -20.96 1.34 -9.69
N VAL A 69 -19.93 0.49 -9.76
CA VAL A 69 -19.83 -0.78 -9.04
C VAL A 69 -19.27 -0.43 -7.66
N MET A 70 -19.99 0.42 -6.94
CA MET A 70 -19.71 0.68 -5.53
C MET A 70 -19.92 -0.65 -4.79
N PRO A 71 -18.92 -1.16 -4.05
CA PRO A 71 -19.17 -2.24 -3.12
C PRO A 71 -20.16 -1.70 -2.07
N ASN A 72 -21.42 -2.12 -2.17
CA ASN A 72 -22.45 -2.01 -1.15
C ASN A 72 -22.71 -0.62 -0.53
N THR A 73 -22.83 0.47 -1.30
CA THR A 73 -23.67 1.57 -0.80
C THR A 73 -25.13 1.15 -0.86
N GLN A 74 -25.54 0.34 0.12
CA GLN A 74 -26.92 -0.04 0.30
C GLN A 74 -27.71 1.23 0.64
N LYS A 75 -28.73 1.56 -0.16
CA LYS A 75 -29.63 2.69 0.13
C LYS A 75 -30.69 2.17 1.12
N LEU A 76 -30.68 2.66 2.36
CA LEU A 76 -31.71 2.31 3.35
C LEU A 76 -32.86 3.32 3.25
N LYS A 77 -34.09 2.84 3.00
CA LYS A 77 -35.28 3.71 2.88
C LYS A 77 -36.23 3.52 4.06
N ILE A 78 -36.55 4.62 4.76
CA ILE A 78 -37.55 4.61 5.84
C ILE A 78 -38.92 4.90 5.24
N ARG A 79 -39.80 3.88 5.20
CA ARG A 79 -41.09 3.95 4.49
C ARG A 79 -42.12 4.91 5.10
N GLN A 80 -42.12 5.07 6.42
CA GLN A 80 -43.12 5.86 7.17
C GLN A 80 -42.52 7.10 7.82
N TYR A 81 -41.51 7.68 7.19
CA TYR A 81 -40.84 8.88 7.69
C TYR A 81 -40.65 9.86 6.55
N ILE A 82 -41.14 11.08 6.74
CA ILE A 82 -40.84 12.24 5.92
C ILE A 82 -39.81 13.04 6.68
N ASP A 83 -38.80 13.52 5.97
CA ASP A 83 -37.73 14.28 6.57
C ASP A 83 -38.23 15.50 7.37
N ASN A 84 -37.83 15.58 8.65
CA ASN A 84 -38.27 16.63 9.56
C ASN A 84 -37.18 16.97 10.59
N PRO A 85 -36.79 18.26 10.76
CA PRO A 85 -35.79 18.68 11.76
C PRO A 85 -36.19 18.46 13.22
N LYS A 86 -37.46 18.17 13.51
CA LYS A 86 -37.96 17.98 14.88
C LYS A 86 -38.01 16.53 15.32
N ARG A 87 -37.92 15.58 14.39
CA ARG A 87 -38.11 14.14 14.68
C ARG A 87 -36.95 13.35 14.11
N ASP A 88 -36.06 12.88 14.97
CA ASP A 88 -35.00 11.96 14.58
C ASP A 88 -35.56 10.53 14.40
N PRO A 89 -35.42 9.90 13.22
CA PRO A 89 -35.95 8.57 12.97
C PRO A 89 -35.15 7.44 13.65
N ARG A 90 -33.92 7.69 14.11
CA ARG A 90 -33.05 6.75 14.84
C ARG A 90 -33.11 5.30 14.31
N PRO A 91 -32.70 5.06 13.05
CA PRO A 91 -32.66 3.72 12.48
C PRO A 91 -31.70 2.82 13.27
N GLU A 92 -31.98 1.52 13.30
CA GLU A 92 -31.09 0.54 13.92
C GLU A 92 -29.74 0.49 13.19
N THR A 93 -28.64 0.57 13.95
CA THR A 93 -27.28 0.59 13.42
C THR A 93 -26.51 -0.72 13.63
N THR A 94 -27.09 -1.66 14.39
CA THR A 94 -26.46 -2.93 14.80
C THR A 94 -26.27 -3.93 13.67
N GLY A 95 -27.08 -3.84 12.61
CA GLY A 95 -27.00 -4.73 11.45
C GLY A 95 -25.86 -4.42 10.47
N TRP A 96 -25.08 -3.36 10.70
CA TRP A 96 -24.11 -2.84 9.74
C TRP A 96 -22.65 -3.04 10.19
N LEU A 97 -21.76 -3.23 9.23
CA LEU A 97 -20.33 -3.32 9.48
C LEU A 97 -19.75 -1.94 9.82
N GLU A 98 -18.63 -1.92 10.56
CA GLU A 98 -17.98 -0.66 10.94
C GLU A 98 -17.35 0.06 9.74
N SER A 99 -16.89 -0.69 8.75
CA SER A 99 -16.29 -0.19 7.50
C SER A 99 -17.31 0.27 6.47
N GLU A 100 -18.61 0.06 6.69
CA GLU A 100 -19.66 0.39 5.73
C GLU A 100 -20.24 1.78 5.97
N VAL A 101 -20.61 2.43 4.86
CA VAL A 101 -21.34 3.70 4.87
C VAL A 101 -22.67 3.50 4.16
N ILE A 102 -23.75 3.65 4.91
CA ILE A 102 -25.13 3.43 4.45
C ILE A 102 -25.83 4.78 4.44
N TYR A 103 -26.30 5.22 3.28
CA TYR A 103 -27.12 6.42 3.17
C TYR A 103 -28.58 6.07 3.44
N VAL A 104 -29.20 6.87 4.30
CA VAL A 104 -30.58 6.67 4.72
C VAL A 104 -31.45 7.75 4.07
N TYR A 105 -32.56 7.33 3.48
CA TYR A 105 -33.49 8.17 2.74
C TYR A 105 -34.88 8.12 3.36
N ASP A 106 -35.61 9.23 3.24
CA ASP A 106 -37.01 9.32 3.64
C ASP A 106 -37.95 8.62 2.63
N SER A 107 -39.26 8.68 2.89
CA SER A 107 -40.27 8.11 2.01
C SER A 107 -40.30 8.78 0.63
N ALA A 108 -39.97 10.08 0.55
CA ALA A 108 -39.92 10.88 -0.67
C ALA A 108 -38.61 10.72 -1.46
N GLY A 109 -37.61 10.03 -0.90
CA GLY A 109 -36.30 9.83 -1.52
C GLY A 109 -35.27 10.91 -1.17
N ALA A 110 -35.55 11.79 -0.21
CA ALA A 110 -34.59 12.76 0.30
C ALA A 110 -33.61 12.09 1.28
N CYS A 111 -32.31 12.39 1.19
CA CYS A 111 -31.34 11.94 2.18
C CYS A 111 -31.64 12.57 3.54
N ILE A 112 -31.67 11.74 4.59
CA ILE A 112 -31.94 12.13 5.98
C ILE A 112 -30.71 11.99 6.88
N GLY A 113 -29.72 11.23 6.44
CA GLY A 113 -28.47 11.02 7.16
C GLY A 113 -27.74 9.80 6.63
N ARG A 114 -26.72 9.38 7.37
CA ARG A 114 -25.96 8.17 7.07
C ARG A 114 -25.65 7.37 8.32
N ILE A 115 -25.44 6.07 8.15
CA ILE A 115 -24.88 5.19 9.17
C ILE A 115 -23.43 4.95 8.77
N SER A 116 -22.50 5.27 9.66
CA SER A 116 -21.06 5.04 9.47
C SER A 116 -20.44 4.64 10.80
N ALA A 117 -19.50 3.70 10.81
CA ALA A 117 -18.90 3.20 12.05
C ALA A 117 -19.94 2.78 13.10
N ARG A 118 -21.05 2.15 12.64
CA ARG A 118 -22.21 1.75 13.47
C ARG A 118 -22.92 2.89 14.22
N GLN A 119 -22.67 4.13 13.82
CA GLN A 119 -23.30 5.31 14.41
C GLN A 119 -24.25 5.98 13.42
N TRP A 120 -25.40 6.39 13.94
CA TRP A 120 -26.37 7.17 13.19
C TRP A 120 -25.96 8.63 13.15
N GLN A 121 -25.70 9.14 11.94
CA GLN A 121 -25.37 10.54 11.68
C GLN A 121 -26.55 11.20 10.99
N TRP A 122 -27.38 11.88 11.79
CA TRP A 122 -28.53 12.62 11.31
C TRP A 122 -28.15 13.95 10.69
N LYS A 123 -28.71 14.30 9.52
CA LYS A 123 -28.28 15.48 8.74
C LYS A 123 -28.46 16.83 9.43
N TYR A 124 -29.43 16.94 10.34
CA TYR A 124 -29.68 18.19 11.07
C TYR A 124 -28.68 18.43 12.19
N TYR A 125 -28.05 17.38 12.70
CA TYR A 125 -26.95 17.49 13.67
C TYR A 125 -25.59 17.49 12.94
N TYR A 126 -25.44 16.63 11.93
CA TYR A 126 -24.22 16.48 11.14
C TYR A 126 -24.43 16.98 9.71
N LYS A 127 -24.00 18.21 9.42
CA LYS A 127 -24.20 18.85 8.11
C LYS A 127 -23.59 18.10 6.93
N ASN A 128 -22.58 17.25 7.18
CA ASN A 128 -21.89 16.45 6.16
C ASN A 128 -22.52 15.06 5.93
N ALA A 129 -23.59 14.70 6.63
CA ALA A 129 -24.16 13.35 6.57
C ALA A 129 -24.71 12.97 5.18
N CYS A 130 -25.09 13.96 4.37
CA CYS A 130 -25.71 13.74 3.05
C CYS A 130 -24.88 14.28 1.87
N ASN A 131 -23.66 14.79 2.08
CA ASN A 131 -22.88 15.44 1.02
C ASN A 131 -22.46 14.48 -0.08
N ASP A 132 -22.10 13.25 0.31
CA ASP A 132 -21.63 12.21 -0.60
C ASP A 132 -22.74 11.18 -0.90
N ALA A 133 -24.00 11.54 -0.63
CA ALA A 133 -25.13 10.65 -0.87
C ALA A 133 -25.34 10.51 -2.39
N PRO A 134 -25.39 9.28 -2.93
CA PRO A 134 -25.67 9.07 -4.34
C PRO A 134 -27.10 9.53 -4.67
N GLY A 135 -27.22 10.39 -5.68
CA GLY A 135 -28.50 10.86 -6.24
C GLY A 135 -29.40 9.74 -6.73
#